data_AF-A0A257MCU8-F1
#
_entry.id   AF-A0A257MCU8-F1
#
_cell.length_a   1.000
_cell.length_b   1.000
_cell.length_c   1.000
_cell.angle_alpha   90.00
_cell.angle_beta   90.00
_cell.angle_gamma   90.00
#
_symmetry.space_group_name_H-M   'P 1'
#
loop_
_entity.id
_entity.type
_entity.pdbx_description
1 polymer ?
#
loop_
_entity_poly.entity_id
_entity_poly.type
_entity_poly.pdbx_seq_one_letter_code
_entity_poly.pdbx_strand_id
1 'polypeptide(L)'
;MSCIEQMKYKLYLERTSFKEAREYIEKNSEEVYYVDPGYKIFKDYYIIGVPPVAMGVRGGEMLFTYVKPCHGTFVMGIDSEEEIARLRENEEKKIKKSLKGGVRDKAEAKAAPMSFSEMYRN
;
A
#
# COMPACT_ATOMS: atom_id res chain seq x y z
N MET A 1 -19.18 9.49 9.17
CA MET A 1 -18.42 8.46 9.89
C MET A 1 -18.58 7.16 9.11
N SER A 2 -17.82 6.94 8.03
CA SER A 2 -17.88 5.66 7.32
C SER A 2 -17.10 4.62 8.13
N CYS A 3 -17.81 3.92 9.01
CA CYS A 3 -17.21 2.84 9.78
C CYS A 3 -17.05 1.62 8.85
N ILE A 4 -15.81 1.15 8.65
CA ILE A 4 -15.54 -0.16 8.02
C ILE A 4 -16.36 -1.28 8.69
N GLU A 5 -16.64 -1.12 9.99
CA GLU A 5 -17.46 -2.04 10.78
C GLU A 5 -18.94 -2.09 10.37
N GLN A 6 -19.45 -1.11 9.61
CA GLN A 6 -20.81 -1.10 9.06
C GLN A 6 -20.89 -1.72 7.65
N MET A 7 -19.75 -1.96 7.00
CA MET A 7 -19.70 -2.67 5.72
C MET A 7 -19.68 -4.17 5.96
N LYS A 8 -20.23 -4.95 5.01
CA LYS A 8 -20.10 -6.41 5.04
C LYS A 8 -18.65 -6.76 4.75
N TYR A 9 -17.86 -6.99 5.79
CA TYR A 9 -16.49 -7.45 5.69
C TYR A 9 -16.39 -8.94 6.00
N LYS A 10 -15.43 -9.61 5.37
CA LYS A 10 -14.99 -10.96 5.71
C LYS A 10 -13.66 -10.87 6.43
N LEU A 11 -13.50 -11.64 7.49
CA LEU A 11 -12.28 -11.71 8.26
C LEU A 11 -11.54 -13.00 7.90
N TYR A 12 -10.30 -12.88 7.46
CA TYR A 12 -9.51 -13.99 6.95
C TYR A 12 -8.41 -14.43 7.91
N LEU A 13 -7.72 -13.46 8.50
CA LEU A 13 -6.71 -13.68 9.52
C LEU A 13 -6.87 -12.68 10.64
N GLU A 14 -6.60 -13.15 11.86
CA GLU A 14 -6.63 -12.36 13.07
C GLU A 14 -5.29 -12.43 13.80
N ARG A 15 -4.90 -11.33 14.45
CA ARG A 15 -3.74 -11.25 15.37
C ARG A 15 -2.44 -11.77 14.75
N THR A 16 -2.22 -11.42 13.48
CA THR A 16 -1.08 -11.87 12.68
C THR A 16 -0.01 -10.78 12.57
N SER A 17 1.20 -11.16 12.12
CA SER A 17 2.26 -10.20 11.79
C SER A 17 2.03 -9.55 10.41
N PHE A 18 2.61 -8.38 10.17
CA PHE A 18 2.55 -7.73 8.85
C PHE A 18 3.09 -8.62 7.72
N LYS A 19 4.11 -9.44 8.01
CA LYS A 19 4.72 -10.36 7.05
C LYS A 19 3.74 -11.46 6.63
N GLU A 20 3.13 -12.12 7.60
CA GLU A 20 2.13 -13.18 7.36
C GLU A 20 0.89 -12.63 6.66
N ALA A 21 0.41 -11.46 7.08
CA ALA A 21 -0.71 -10.78 6.44
C ALA A 21 -0.42 -10.50 4.95
N ARG A 22 0.80 -10.01 4.65
CA ARG A 22 1.27 -9.80 3.27
C ARG A 22 1.32 -11.11 2.48
N GLU A 23 1.95 -12.14 3.02
CA GLU A 23 2.06 -13.44 2.37
C GLU A 23 0.69 -14.09 2.12
N TYR A 24 -0.26 -13.89 3.02
CA TYR A 24 -1.62 -14.36 2.84
C TYR A 24 -2.32 -13.65 1.68
N ILE A 25 -2.20 -12.32 1.60
CA ILE A 25 -2.77 -11.53 0.52
C ILE A 25 -2.13 -11.95 -0.81
N GLU A 26 -0.81 -12.10 -0.86
CA GLU A 26 -0.09 -12.52 -2.08
C GLU A 26 -0.52 -13.91 -2.58
N LYS A 27 -0.79 -14.87 -1.69
CA LYS A 27 -1.16 -16.24 -2.07
C LYS A 27 -2.64 -16.41 -2.41
N ASN A 28 -3.52 -15.62 -1.82
CA ASN A 28 -4.98 -15.78 -1.93
C ASN A 28 -5.66 -14.75 -2.84
N SER A 29 -4.87 -13.94 -3.55
CA SER A 29 -5.38 -12.91 -4.47
C SER A 29 -5.02 -13.25 -5.91
N GLU A 30 -5.92 -12.91 -6.83
CA GLU A 30 -5.69 -13.04 -8.28
C GLU A 30 -4.81 -11.90 -8.78
N GLU A 31 -5.01 -10.70 -8.22
CA GLU A 31 -4.20 -9.51 -8.49
C GLU A 31 -3.65 -8.97 -7.17
N VAL A 32 -2.38 -8.57 -7.18
CA VAL A 32 -1.70 -8.00 -6.02
C VAL A 32 -1.12 -6.64 -6.40
N TYR A 33 -1.43 -5.65 -5.59
CA TYR A 33 -1.01 -4.26 -5.75
C TYR A 33 -0.24 -3.80 -4.53
N TYR A 34 0.86 -3.10 -4.75
CA TYR A 34 1.68 -2.57 -3.66
C TYR A 34 1.44 -1.09 -3.49
N VAL A 35 0.97 -0.71 -2.30
CA VAL A 35 0.70 0.68 -1.94
C VAL A 35 1.63 1.15 -0.84
N ASP A 36 1.82 2.47 -0.80
CA ASP A 36 2.56 3.11 0.28
C ASP A 36 1.70 3.14 1.55
N PRO A 37 2.32 3.09 2.75
CA PRO A 37 1.59 3.34 4.00
C PRO A 37 0.91 4.70 3.99
N GLY A 38 -0.28 4.78 4.57
CA GLY A 38 -1.11 5.99 4.50
C GLY A 38 -1.92 6.11 3.21
N TYR A 39 -1.94 5.07 2.36
CA TYR A 39 -2.89 4.99 1.25
C TYR A 39 -4.33 5.03 1.78
N LYS A 40 -5.16 5.87 1.15
CA LYS A 40 -6.55 6.08 1.56
C LYS A 40 -7.47 5.13 0.81
N ILE A 41 -8.16 4.27 1.53
CA ILE A 41 -9.23 3.41 1.03
C ILE A 41 -10.60 3.88 1.54
N PHE A 42 -11.65 3.64 0.74
CA PHE A 42 -13.04 3.95 1.09
C PHE A 42 -13.26 5.40 1.57
N LYS A 43 -12.50 6.34 1.00
CA LYS A 43 -12.48 7.78 1.28
C LYS A 43 -12.09 8.21 2.69
N ASP A 44 -12.23 7.42 3.74
CA ASP A 44 -11.96 7.86 5.13
C ASP A 44 -11.02 6.95 5.90
N TYR A 45 -10.55 5.85 5.32
CA TYR A 45 -9.67 4.91 6.01
C TYR A 45 -8.26 4.92 5.44
N TYR A 46 -7.27 4.99 6.34
CA TYR A 46 -5.87 4.96 5.97
C TYR A 46 -5.28 3.59 6.27
N ILE A 47 -4.62 3.00 5.28
CA ILE A 47 -3.94 1.74 5.47
C ILE A 47 -2.67 1.95 6.27
N ILE A 48 -2.59 1.21 7.36
CA ILE A 48 -1.44 1.16 8.26
C ILE A 48 -0.68 -0.12 7.96
N GLY A 49 0.61 -0.01 7.68
CA GLY A 49 1.45 -1.16 7.39
C GLY A 49 2.91 -0.77 7.20
N VAL A 50 3.77 -1.78 7.13
CA VAL A 50 5.19 -1.62 6.79
C VAL A 50 5.33 -1.72 5.26
N PRO A 51 5.95 -0.74 4.58
CA PRO A 51 6.14 -0.84 3.15
C PRO A 51 7.03 -2.04 2.78
N PRO A 52 6.72 -2.76 1.68
CA PRO A 52 5.58 -2.55 0.78
C PRO A 52 4.28 -3.16 1.34
N VAL A 53 3.19 -2.39 1.33
CA VAL A 53 1.89 -2.89 1.81
C VAL A 53 1.15 -3.54 0.64
N ALA A 54 0.89 -4.85 0.74
CA ALA A 54 0.16 -5.59 -0.27
C ALA A 54 -1.35 -5.40 -0.11
N MET A 55 -2.02 -5.15 -1.22
CA MET A 55 -3.46 -5.19 -1.37
C MET A 55 -3.82 -6.19 -2.46
N GLY A 56 -4.81 -7.03 -2.16
CA GLY A 56 -5.25 -8.11 -3.00
C GLY A 56 -6.60 -7.83 -3.63
N VAL A 57 -6.81 -8.31 -4.85
CA VAL A 57 -8.13 -8.43 -5.45
C VAL A 57 -8.38 -9.90 -5.76
N ARG A 58 -9.54 -10.39 -5.35
CA ARG A 58 -10.03 -11.74 -5.58
C ARG A 58 -11.45 -11.64 -6.14
N GLY A 59 -11.58 -11.70 -7.46
CA GLY A 59 -12.85 -11.41 -8.14
C GLY A 59 -13.38 -10.01 -7.81
N GLY A 60 -14.50 -9.94 -7.09
CA GLY A 60 -15.12 -8.68 -6.63
C GLY A 60 -14.76 -8.28 -5.20
N GLU A 61 -13.90 -9.04 -4.53
CA GLU A 61 -13.48 -8.79 -3.15
C GLU A 61 -12.08 -8.19 -3.10
N MET A 62 -11.93 -7.13 -2.30
CA MET A 62 -10.66 -6.47 -2.03
C MET A 62 -10.12 -6.90 -0.66
N LEU A 63 -8.94 -7.52 -0.66
CA LEU A 63 -8.21 -7.96 0.53
C LEU A 63 -7.19 -6.90 0.95
N PHE A 64 -7.23 -6.51 2.22
CA PHE A 64 -6.28 -5.53 2.77
C PHE A 64 -5.98 -5.80 4.25
N THR A 65 -4.88 -5.22 4.73
CA THR A 65 -4.49 -5.30 6.13
C THR A 65 -5.15 -4.19 6.95
N TYR A 66 -5.82 -4.58 8.04
CA TYR A 66 -6.44 -3.67 8.99
C TYR A 66 -5.77 -3.82 10.36
N VAL A 67 -5.29 -2.71 10.95
CA VAL A 67 -4.58 -2.74 12.23
C VAL A 67 -5.47 -2.15 13.31
N LYS A 68 -5.81 -2.94 14.34
CA LYS A 68 -6.43 -2.44 15.57
C LYS A 68 -5.36 -2.20 16.63
N PRO A 69 -5.30 -1.02 17.28
CA PRO A 69 -4.26 -0.71 18.27
C PRO A 69 -4.23 -1.68 19.45
N CYS A 70 -5.37 -2.23 19.85
CA CYS A 70 -5.46 -3.13 21.00
C CYS A 70 -5.32 -4.61 20.66
N HIS A 71 -5.52 -5.00 19.39
CA HIS A 71 -5.67 -6.42 19.02
C HIS A 71 -4.72 -6.89 17.90
N GLY A 72 -3.93 -5.98 17.31
CA GLY A 72 -2.93 -6.31 16.30
C GLY A 72 -3.43 -6.20 14.87
N THR A 73 -2.80 -6.95 13.96
CA THR A 73 -3.07 -6.91 12.51
C THR A 73 -4.10 -7.97 12.13
N PHE A 74 -4.98 -7.59 11.24
CA PHE A 74 -6.05 -8.41 10.67
C PHE A 74 -5.98 -8.35 9.15
N VAL A 75 -6.39 -9.42 8.49
CA VAL A 75 -6.64 -9.42 7.05
C VAL A 75 -8.15 -9.43 6.83
N MET A 76 -8.64 -8.39 6.17
CA MET A 76 -10.05 -8.19 5.89
C MET A 76 -10.30 -8.18 4.38
N GLY A 77 -11.43 -8.76 3.98
CA GLY A 77 -11.97 -8.68 2.63
C GLY A 77 -13.24 -7.83 2.62
N ILE A 78 -13.38 -6.94 1.65
CA ILE A 78 -14.61 -6.19 1.41
C ILE A 78 -15.02 -6.33 -0.05
N ASP A 79 -16.29 -6.65 -0.28
CA ASP A 79 -16.86 -6.71 -1.63
C ASP A 79 -17.14 -5.27 -2.11
N SER A 80 -16.30 -4.75 -3.02
CA SER A 80 -16.45 -3.38 -3.56
C SER A 80 -15.77 -3.22 -4.92
N GLU A 81 -16.58 -3.28 -5.97
CA GLU A 81 -16.10 -3.09 -7.35
C GLU A 81 -15.61 -1.66 -7.61
N GLU A 82 -16.23 -0.65 -6.98
CA GLU A 82 -15.83 0.76 -7.13
C GLU A 82 -14.40 1.01 -6.65
N GLU A 83 -14.04 0.44 -5.50
CA GLU A 83 -12.72 0.66 -4.92
C GLU A 83 -11.64 -0.12 -5.67
N ILE A 84 -11.97 -1.33 -6.15
CA ILE A 84 -11.12 -2.12 -7.05
C ILE A 84 -10.83 -1.35 -8.35
N ALA A 85 -11.85 -0.72 -8.96
CA ALA A 85 -11.67 0.09 -10.16
C ALA A 85 -10.73 1.28 -9.90
N ARG A 86 -10.90 1.98 -8.77
CA ARG A 86 -9.99 3.08 -8.38
C ARG A 86 -8.57 2.62 -8.16
N LEU A 87 -8.39 1.46 -7.53
CA LEU A 87 -7.09 0.84 -7.31
C LEU A 87 -6.37 0.58 -8.64
N ARG A 88 -7.07 -0.08 -9.59
CA ARG A 88 -6.57 -0.36 -10.94
C ARG A 88 -6.19 0.91 -11.70
N GLU A 89 -7.04 1.94 -11.66
CA GLU A 89 -6.75 3.23 -12.28
C GLU A 89 -5.52 3.94 -11.68
N ASN A 90 -5.36 3.90 -10.37
CA ASN A 90 -4.23 4.54 -9.69
C ASN A 90 -2.91 3.86 -10.04
N GLU A 91 -2.93 2.53 -10.19
CA GLU A 91 -1.78 1.76 -10.63
C GLU A 91 -1.44 2.03 -12.10
N GLU A 92 -2.45 2.10 -12.98
CA GLU A 92 -2.22 2.55 -14.36
C GLU A 92 -1.59 3.97 -14.43
N LYS A 93 -2.04 4.89 -13.58
CA LYS A 93 -1.49 6.25 -13.50
C LYS A 93 -0.05 6.22 -12.99
N LYS A 94 0.28 5.38 -12.01
CA LYS A 94 1.66 5.17 -11.54
C LYS A 94 2.54 4.63 -12.67
N ILE A 95 2.08 3.63 -13.42
CA ILE A 95 2.81 3.05 -14.57
C ILE A 95 3.02 4.09 -15.67
N LYS A 96 1.98 4.85 -16.03
CA LYS A 96 2.09 5.94 -17.02
C LYS A 96 3.04 7.05 -16.55
N LYS A 97 3.10 7.32 -15.24
CA LYS A 97 4.03 8.30 -14.64
C LYS A 97 5.46 7.78 -14.61
N SER A 98 5.71 6.51 -14.31
CA SER A 98 7.05 5.92 -14.33
C SER A 98 7.62 5.89 -15.76
N LEU A 99 6.80 5.58 -16.76
CA LEU A 99 7.17 5.66 -18.17
C LEU A 99 7.48 7.10 -18.63
N LYS A 100 6.75 8.10 -18.14
CA LYS A 100 7.05 9.53 -18.40
C LYS A 100 8.22 10.07 -17.57
N GLY A 101 8.50 9.49 -16.41
CA GLY A 101 9.60 9.87 -15.51
C GLY A 101 10.96 9.40 -16.02
N GLY A 102 11.02 8.29 -16.76
CA GLY A 102 12.25 7.75 -17.35
C GLY A 102 12.96 8.66 -18.35
N VAL A 103 12.36 9.79 -18.76
CA VAL A 103 12.99 10.78 -19.65
C VAL A 103 13.63 11.95 -18.88
N ARG A 104 13.48 12.05 -17.55
CA ARG A 104 14.06 13.16 -16.76
C ARG A 104 15.28 12.79 -15.91
N ASP A 105 15.56 11.51 -15.69
CA ASP A 105 16.69 11.05 -14.85
C ASP A 105 18.04 10.91 -15.58
N LYS A 106 18.28 11.72 -16.63
CA LYS A 106 19.62 11.84 -17.27
C LYS A 106 20.09 13.29 -17.42
N ALA A 107 19.69 14.17 -16.52
CA ALA A 107 20.28 15.51 -16.42
C ALA A 107 20.26 16.01 -14.99
N GLU A 108 21.14 15.47 -14.13
CA GLU A 108 21.85 16.19 -13.05
C GLU A 108 22.76 15.24 -12.27
N ALA A 109 23.71 14.63 -12.98
CA ALA A 109 24.95 14.16 -12.37
C ALA A 109 25.92 15.35 -12.30
N LYS A 110 25.83 16.17 -11.24
CA LYS A 110 26.93 17.02 -10.72
C LYS A 110 26.50 17.81 -9.47
N ALA A 111 26.72 17.20 -8.30
CA ALA A 111 27.27 17.85 -7.10
C ALA A 111 27.35 16.78 -6.00
N ALA A 112 28.55 16.24 -5.76
CA ALA A 112 28.79 15.40 -4.59
C ALA A 112 28.64 16.25 -3.32
N PRO A 113 27.97 15.77 -2.25
CA PRO A 113 28.00 16.47 -0.97
C PRO A 113 29.40 16.34 -0.36
N MET A 114 29.96 17.48 0.08
CA MET A 114 31.25 17.58 0.75
C MET A 114 31.38 16.58 1.90
N SER A 115 32.59 16.03 2.05
CA SER A 115 32.91 15.06 3.09
C SER A 115 32.79 15.70 4.47
N PHE A 116 32.15 14.99 5.40
CA PHE A 116 31.99 15.38 6.80
C PHE A 116 33.32 15.75 7.50
N SER A 117 34.44 15.20 7.03
CA SER A 117 35.78 15.52 7.54
C SER A 117 36.29 16.93 7.20
N GLU A 118 35.67 17.62 6.24
CA GLU A 118 36.06 18.98 5.82
C GLU A 118 35.39 20.06 6.66
N MET A 119 34.33 19.72 7.41
CA MET A 119 33.55 20.70 8.18
C MET A 119 34.23 21.19 9.47
N TYR A 120 35.18 20.42 10.02
CA TYR A 120 35.88 20.73 11.29
C TYR A 120 37.35 21.13 11.10
N ARG A 121 37.70 21.64 9.91
CA ARG A 121 39.03 22.21 9.67
C ARG A 121 38.95 23.74 9.70
N ASN A 122 38.90 24.29 10.90
CA ASN A 122 39.55 25.54 11.35
C ASN A 122 39.22 25.82 12.82
#